data_AF-A0A9P7GIM0-F1
#
_entry.id   AF-A0A9P7GIM0-F1
#
_cell.length_a   1.000
_cell.length_b   1.000
_cell.length_c   1.000
_cell.angle_alpha   90.00
_cell.angle_beta   90.00
_cell.angle_gamma   90.00
#
_symmetry.space_group_name_H-M   'P 1'
#
loop_
_entity.id
_entity.type
_entity.pdbx_description
1 polymer ?
#
loop_
_entity_poly.entity_id
_entity_poly.type
_entity_poly.pdbx_seq_one_letter_code
_entity_poly.pdbx_strand_id
1 'polypeptide(L)'
;MKHTLSFAIALVAHVSAVAVGDHPNKLQVPRPLTDTLHPLTQSLFQARTCGDPANAVPLYRAFNSGDIDHLYTTSTLEIQTVTKAGTFISEGVAGKVFPTQEIGTVPFYRLYSGGLQDHFYTASAVERDAAIRTLGYISEGIVGYVYADAGCGGWALYRLLRPAPVSDHLYTLSTVEVAAVQAAGYKYEGVAAYIRPA
;
A
#
# COMPACT_ATOMS: atom_id res chain seq x y z
N MET A 1 37.67 -2.78 -6.82
CA MET A 1 38.09 -2.84 -5.41
C MET A 1 36.84 -3.17 -4.60
N LYS A 2 36.76 -4.39 -4.09
CA LYS A 2 35.58 -4.93 -3.40
C LYS A 2 35.83 -4.76 -1.90
N HIS A 3 35.05 -3.93 -1.22
CA HIS A 3 35.06 -3.86 0.25
C HIS A 3 33.75 -4.43 0.77
N THR A 4 33.83 -5.67 1.25
CA THR A 4 32.77 -6.33 2.01
C THR A 4 33.08 -6.11 3.48
N LEU A 5 32.33 -5.25 4.16
CA LEU A 5 32.41 -5.14 5.63
C LEU A 5 31.47 -6.17 6.25
N SER A 6 32.09 -7.13 6.94
CA SER A 6 31.43 -8.07 7.84
C SER A 6 31.35 -7.42 9.23
N PHE A 7 30.15 -7.32 9.79
CA PHE A 7 29.95 -7.00 11.20
C PHE A 7 29.25 -8.18 11.88
N ALA A 8 30.01 -8.93 12.65
CA ALA A 8 29.51 -9.83 13.68
C ALA A 8 29.61 -9.07 15.02
N ILE A 9 28.48 -8.89 15.71
CA ILE A 9 28.46 -8.41 17.09
C ILE A 9 27.87 -9.52 17.94
N ALA A 10 28.68 -9.95 18.92
CA ALA A 10 28.41 -11.03 19.84
C ALA A 10 27.44 -10.63 20.96
N LEU A 11 26.66 -11.61 21.37
CA LEU A 11 25.73 -11.66 22.49
C LEU A 11 26.46 -11.53 23.84
N VAL A 12 25.93 -10.70 24.75
CA VAL A 12 26.20 -10.83 26.19
C VAL A 12 24.88 -10.66 26.94
N ALA A 13 24.36 -11.78 27.45
CA ALA A 13 23.28 -11.80 28.43
C ALA A 13 23.90 -11.66 29.84
N HIS A 14 23.46 -10.66 30.61
CA HIS A 14 23.70 -10.59 32.05
C HIS A 14 22.36 -10.70 32.77
N VAL A 15 22.09 -11.88 33.35
CA VAL A 15 21.03 -12.08 34.34
C VAL A 15 21.65 -11.84 35.71
N SER A 16 21.23 -10.79 36.40
CA SER A 16 21.55 -10.62 37.83
C SER A 16 20.40 -11.17 38.65
N ALA A 17 20.68 -12.24 39.40
CA ALA A 17 19.81 -12.75 40.44
C ALA A 17 19.96 -11.89 41.71
N VAL A 18 18.84 -11.49 42.31
CA VAL A 18 18.78 -10.97 43.68
C VAL A 18 17.85 -11.90 44.45
N ALA A 19 18.38 -12.49 45.52
CA ALA A 19 17.63 -13.28 46.50
C ALA A 19 17.96 -12.76 47.89
N VAL A 20 16.94 -12.32 48.65
CA VAL A 20 16.78 -12.32 50.13
C VAL A 20 15.30 -11.92 50.37
N GLY A 21 14.48 -12.51 51.25
CA GLY A 21 14.63 -13.55 52.25
C GLY A 21 13.28 -13.85 52.91
N ASP A 22 13.27 -14.96 53.66
CA ASP A 22 12.13 -15.59 54.31
C ASP A 22 11.51 -14.82 55.48
N HIS A 23 10.17 -14.89 55.60
CA HIS A 23 9.48 -14.85 56.89
C HIS A 23 8.30 -15.87 56.92
N PRO A 24 8.08 -16.57 58.05
CA PRO A 24 7.24 -17.76 58.09
C PRO A 24 5.75 -17.50 58.33
N ASN A 25 4.96 -18.22 57.52
CA ASN A 25 3.79 -19.01 57.88
C ASN A 25 2.63 -18.38 58.68
N LYS A 26 1.51 -18.14 57.99
CA LYS A 26 0.18 -18.49 58.52
C LYS A 26 -0.62 -19.27 57.47
N LEU A 27 -0.88 -20.53 57.80
CA LEU A 27 -1.85 -21.41 57.16
C LEU A 27 -3.22 -20.73 57.05
N GLN A 28 -3.75 -20.63 55.84
CA GLN A 28 -5.19 -20.49 55.59
C GLN A 28 -5.59 -21.41 54.43
N VAL A 29 -6.67 -22.13 54.68
CA VAL A 29 -7.11 -23.37 54.03
C VAL A 29 -7.70 -23.09 52.63
N PRO A 30 -7.57 -23.99 51.63
CA PRO A 30 -8.15 -23.78 50.31
C PRO A 30 -9.68 -23.82 50.36
N ARG A 31 -10.33 -22.79 49.80
CA ARG A 31 -11.77 -22.83 49.48
C ARG A 31 -11.93 -23.41 48.08
N PRO A 32 -12.74 -24.47 47.87
CA PRO A 32 -13.01 -24.95 46.51
C PRO A 32 -13.97 -23.95 45.87
N LEU A 33 -13.49 -23.18 44.90
CA LEU A 33 -14.36 -22.49 43.97
C LEU A 33 -14.73 -23.52 42.91
N THR A 34 -15.97 -24.00 42.98
CA THR A 34 -16.63 -24.77 41.94
C THR A 34 -16.57 -23.97 40.64
N ASP A 35 -15.76 -24.48 39.72
CA ASP A 35 -15.65 -24.04 38.34
C ASP A 35 -16.94 -24.42 37.61
N THR A 36 -17.86 -23.47 37.53
CA THR A 36 -19.08 -23.57 36.73
C THR A 36 -19.23 -22.34 35.84
N LEU A 37 -18.85 -22.56 34.58
CA LEU A 37 -19.51 -22.08 33.37
C LEU A 37 -19.19 -20.67 32.83
N HIS A 38 -18.66 -20.76 31.61
CA HIS A 38 -18.82 -19.89 30.44
C HIS A 38 -17.75 -18.82 30.17
N PRO A 39 -17.07 -18.91 29.00
CA PRO A 39 -16.12 -17.91 28.57
C PRO A 39 -16.89 -16.67 28.13
N LEU A 40 -17.08 -15.74 29.07
CA LEU A 40 -17.59 -14.43 28.72
C LEU A 40 -16.49 -13.70 27.95
N THR A 41 -16.76 -13.54 26.66
CA THR A 41 -16.14 -12.60 25.72
C THR A 41 -14.67 -12.84 25.40
N GLN A 42 -14.40 -13.77 24.47
CA GLN A 42 -13.28 -13.57 23.56
C GLN A 42 -13.44 -12.22 22.85
N SER A 43 -12.45 -11.35 23.08
CA SER A 43 -12.04 -10.20 22.26
C SER A 43 -13.05 -9.05 22.09
N LEU A 44 -13.10 -8.15 23.08
CA LEU A 44 -13.63 -6.79 22.87
C LEU A 44 -12.55 -5.78 22.40
N PHE A 45 -11.33 -6.23 22.10
CA PHE A 45 -10.24 -5.39 21.57
C PHE A 45 -9.30 -6.21 20.68
N GLN A 46 -9.75 -6.60 19.48
CA GLN A 46 -8.85 -6.41 18.35
C GLN A 46 -9.01 -4.93 17.99
N ALA A 47 -8.13 -4.09 18.54
CA ALA A 47 -7.97 -2.72 18.07
C ALA A 47 -7.92 -2.76 16.55
N ARG A 48 -8.75 -1.96 15.86
CA ARG A 48 -8.73 -1.88 14.39
C ARG A 48 -7.32 -1.48 13.96
N THR A 49 -6.53 -2.47 13.53
CA THR A 49 -5.14 -2.27 13.10
C THR A 49 -5.04 -1.72 11.68
N CYS A 50 -6.18 -1.61 11.00
CA CYS A 50 -6.28 -1.29 9.58
C CYS A 50 -7.56 -0.49 9.32
N GLY A 51 -7.55 0.29 8.23
CA GLY A 51 -8.72 0.98 7.71
C GLY A 51 -9.87 0.01 7.40
N ASP A 52 -11.10 0.46 7.64
CA ASP A 52 -12.30 -0.35 7.42
C ASP A 52 -12.53 -0.57 5.92
N PRO A 53 -12.45 -1.81 5.40
CA PRO A 53 -12.60 -2.05 3.96
C PRO A 53 -13.92 -1.55 3.35
N ALA A 54 -14.95 -1.30 4.17
CA ALA A 54 -16.21 -0.70 3.73
C ALA A 54 -16.09 0.78 3.33
N ASN A 55 -15.05 1.48 3.80
CA ASN A 55 -14.79 2.88 3.47
C ASN A 55 -14.04 3.06 2.14
N ALA A 56 -13.55 1.97 1.53
CA ALA A 56 -12.80 2.04 0.28
C ALA A 56 -13.73 2.31 -0.92
N VAL A 57 -13.29 3.22 -1.79
CA VAL A 57 -13.99 3.61 -3.02
C VAL A 57 -13.26 3.09 -4.26
N PRO A 58 -13.94 2.94 -5.41
CA PRO A 58 -13.29 2.54 -6.65
C PRO A 58 -12.15 3.47 -7.08
N LEU A 59 -11.05 2.87 -7.52
CA LEU A 59 -10.01 3.50 -8.32
C LEU A 59 -10.28 3.14 -9.79
N TYR A 60 -10.85 4.07 -10.54
CA TYR A 60 -11.13 3.91 -11.96
C TYR A 60 -9.83 3.96 -12.76
N ARG A 61 -9.77 3.18 -13.84
CA ARG A 61 -8.68 3.16 -14.82
C ARG A 61 -9.22 3.50 -16.21
N ALA A 62 -8.49 4.32 -16.96
CA ALA A 62 -8.76 4.57 -18.36
C ALA A 62 -7.47 4.74 -19.16
N PHE A 63 -7.53 4.47 -20.46
CA PHE A 63 -6.39 4.54 -21.35
C PHE A 63 -6.62 5.52 -22.50
N ASN A 64 -5.65 6.38 -22.77
CA ASN A 64 -5.60 7.24 -23.94
C ASN A 64 -4.60 6.67 -24.94
N SER A 65 -5.09 6.20 -26.10
CA SER A 65 -4.24 5.58 -27.12
C SER A 65 -3.49 6.57 -28.01
N GLY A 66 -3.87 7.86 -27.99
CA GLY A 66 -3.16 8.91 -28.73
C GLY A 66 -1.88 9.33 -28.03
N ASP A 67 -1.97 9.56 -26.72
CA ASP A 67 -0.83 9.95 -25.88
C ASP A 67 -0.09 8.74 -25.29
N ILE A 68 -0.71 7.56 -25.32
CA ILE A 68 -0.27 6.33 -24.63
C ILE A 68 -0.07 6.62 -23.14
N ASP A 69 -1.19 6.83 -22.45
CA ASP A 69 -1.20 7.20 -21.04
C ASP A 69 -2.38 6.54 -20.30
N HIS A 70 -2.11 6.04 -19.10
CA HIS A 70 -3.13 5.51 -18.20
C HIS A 70 -3.49 6.50 -17.09
N LEU A 71 -4.78 6.85 -17.03
CA LEU A 71 -5.35 7.63 -15.95
C LEU A 71 -5.94 6.71 -14.88
N TYR A 72 -5.56 6.95 -13.63
CA TYR A 72 -6.17 6.39 -12.42
C TYR A 72 -6.78 7.49 -11.57
N THR A 73 -8.05 7.33 -11.20
CA THR A 73 -8.79 8.34 -10.43
C THR A 73 -9.87 7.76 -9.55
N THR A 74 -10.13 8.40 -8.41
CA THR A 74 -11.30 8.16 -7.56
C THR A 74 -12.47 9.08 -7.91
N SER A 75 -12.25 10.08 -8.77
CA SER A 75 -13.27 11.05 -9.18
C SER A 75 -14.16 10.47 -10.28
N THR A 76 -15.42 10.23 -9.94
CA THR A 76 -16.45 9.83 -10.91
C THR A 76 -16.67 10.91 -11.97
N LEU A 77 -16.50 12.19 -11.62
CA LEU A 77 -16.63 13.29 -12.56
C LEU A 77 -15.46 13.33 -13.57
N GLU A 78 -14.23 13.06 -13.12
CA GLU A 78 -13.06 13.06 -13.99
C GLU A 78 -13.17 11.93 -15.02
N ILE A 79 -13.41 10.70 -14.56
CA ILE A 79 -13.55 9.54 -15.44
C ILE A 79 -14.71 9.71 -16.44
N GLN A 80 -15.85 10.28 -16.01
CA GLN A 80 -16.98 10.57 -16.89
C GLN A 80 -16.65 11.67 -17.91
N THR A 81 -15.91 12.69 -17.50
CA THR A 81 -15.53 13.80 -18.38
C THR A 81 -14.62 13.32 -19.51
N VAL A 82 -13.54 12.60 -19.17
CA VAL A 82 -12.56 12.14 -20.17
C VAL A 82 -13.13 11.07 -21.11
N THR A 83 -14.00 10.20 -20.59
CA THR A 83 -14.66 9.17 -21.40
C THR A 83 -15.71 9.77 -22.33
N LYS A 84 -16.51 10.73 -21.85
CA LYS A 84 -17.48 11.45 -22.69
C LYS A 84 -16.80 12.31 -23.76
N ALA A 85 -15.64 12.89 -23.45
CA ALA A 85 -14.82 13.61 -24.42
C ALA A 85 -14.20 12.69 -25.47
N GLY A 86 -14.14 11.37 -25.23
CA GLY A 86 -13.53 10.38 -26.13
C GLY A 86 -12.01 10.40 -26.14
N THR A 87 -11.36 11.12 -25.23
CA THR A 87 -9.89 11.18 -25.11
C THR A 87 -9.33 9.97 -24.37
N PHE A 88 -10.09 9.41 -23.42
CA PHE A 88 -9.75 8.19 -22.70
C PHE A 88 -10.85 7.15 -22.86
N ILE A 89 -10.46 5.88 -23.03
CA ILE A 89 -11.36 4.73 -23.02
C ILE A 89 -11.33 4.14 -21.60
N SER A 90 -12.51 4.02 -20.97
CA SER A 90 -12.61 3.41 -19.64
C SER A 90 -12.23 1.93 -19.69
N GLU A 91 -11.39 1.51 -18.75
CA GLU A 91 -10.98 0.11 -18.55
C GLU A 91 -11.60 -0.48 -17.28
N GLY A 92 -12.50 0.26 -16.63
CA GLY A 92 -13.22 -0.18 -15.43
C GLY A 92 -12.53 0.20 -14.13
N VAL A 93 -12.67 -0.67 -13.11
CA VAL A 93 -12.15 -0.44 -11.76
C VAL A 93 -10.88 -1.27 -11.58
N ALA A 94 -9.74 -0.61 -11.38
CA ALA A 94 -8.46 -1.27 -11.15
C ALA A 94 -8.34 -1.87 -9.73
N GLY A 95 -9.13 -1.34 -8.79
CA GLY A 95 -9.21 -1.78 -7.40
C GLY A 95 -9.94 -0.74 -6.56
N LYS A 96 -9.77 -0.79 -5.24
CA LYS A 96 -10.36 0.18 -4.30
C LYS A 96 -9.31 0.75 -3.37
N VAL A 97 -9.42 2.06 -3.14
CA VAL A 97 -8.55 2.87 -2.28
C VAL A 97 -9.40 3.67 -1.30
N PHE A 98 -8.82 4.20 -0.24
CA PHE A 98 -9.55 5.00 0.74
C PHE A 98 -9.58 6.47 0.29
N PRO A 99 -10.74 7.16 0.34
CA PRO A 99 -10.82 8.57 -0.04
C PRO A 99 -10.19 9.50 1.01
N THR A 100 -10.04 9.02 2.24
CA THR A 100 -9.44 9.74 3.38
C THR A 100 -8.41 8.86 4.08
N GLN A 101 -7.50 9.49 4.84
CA GLN A 101 -6.50 8.79 5.65
C GLN A 101 -7.20 7.90 6.68
N GLU A 102 -6.75 6.65 6.77
CA GLU A 102 -7.25 5.63 7.69
C GLU A 102 -6.06 5.02 8.44
N ILE A 103 -6.33 4.20 9.46
CA ILE A 103 -5.27 3.47 10.18
C ILE A 103 -4.57 2.50 9.20
N GLY A 104 -3.23 2.48 9.22
CA GLY A 104 -2.45 1.57 8.39
C GLY A 104 -2.43 1.92 6.90
N THR A 105 -2.90 3.12 6.52
CA THR A 105 -2.80 3.60 5.14
C THR A 105 -1.76 4.72 5.00
N VAL A 106 -1.32 4.96 3.78
CA VAL A 106 -0.43 6.06 3.39
C VAL A 106 -1.00 6.75 2.16
N PRO A 107 -0.66 8.03 1.91
CA PRO A 107 -1.09 8.72 0.71
C PRO A 107 -0.59 8.01 -0.56
N PHE A 108 -1.45 7.94 -1.57
CA PHE A 108 -1.09 7.55 -2.93
C PHE A 108 -1.09 8.80 -3.79
N TYR A 109 0.11 9.25 -4.16
CA TYR A 109 0.32 10.49 -4.88
C TYR A 109 0.07 10.28 -6.37
N ARG A 110 -0.57 11.25 -7.02
CA ARG A 110 -0.68 11.36 -8.47
C ARG A 110 0.18 12.51 -8.95
N LEU A 111 0.95 12.28 -9.99
CA LEU A 111 1.79 13.26 -10.65
C LEU A 111 1.58 13.18 -12.16
N TYR A 112 1.80 14.29 -12.84
CA TYR A 112 1.71 14.37 -14.30
C TYR A 112 2.93 15.09 -14.89
N SER A 113 3.44 14.57 -16.01
CA SER A 113 4.46 15.24 -16.82
C SER A 113 3.91 15.53 -18.20
N GLY A 114 3.65 16.81 -18.51
CA GLY A 114 3.21 17.22 -19.85
C GLY A 114 4.27 17.02 -20.93
N GLY A 115 5.55 16.96 -20.56
CA GLY A 115 6.64 16.69 -21.50
C GLY A 115 6.77 15.20 -21.86
N LEU A 116 6.41 14.30 -20.94
CA LEU A 116 6.37 12.85 -21.18
C LEU A 116 4.99 12.35 -21.59
N GLN A 117 3.96 13.19 -21.40
CA GLN A 117 2.54 12.86 -21.52
C GLN A 117 2.14 11.64 -20.67
N ASP A 118 2.62 11.59 -19.42
CA ASP A 118 2.50 10.40 -18.56
C ASP A 118 2.03 10.77 -17.14
N HIS A 119 1.09 9.98 -16.62
CA HIS A 119 0.72 9.98 -15.22
C HIS A 119 1.54 8.97 -14.42
N PHE A 120 2.10 9.45 -13.31
CA PHE A 120 2.90 8.67 -12.39
C PHE A 120 2.25 8.62 -11.00
N TYR A 121 2.25 7.44 -10.39
CA TYR A 121 1.61 7.17 -9.11
C TYR A 121 2.56 6.46 -8.15
N THR A 122 2.60 6.92 -6.90
CA THR A 122 3.48 6.35 -5.89
C THR A 122 2.96 6.56 -4.47
N ALA A 123 3.16 5.57 -3.61
CA ALA A 123 2.96 5.70 -2.17
C ALA A 123 4.21 6.24 -1.44
N SER A 124 5.33 6.41 -2.14
CA SER A 124 6.59 6.90 -1.58
C SER A 124 6.71 8.41 -1.74
N ALA A 125 6.67 9.15 -0.63
CA ALA A 125 6.90 10.58 -0.63
C ALA A 125 8.30 10.95 -1.17
N VAL A 126 9.30 10.11 -0.91
CA VAL A 126 10.66 10.30 -1.43
C VAL A 126 10.70 10.17 -2.95
N GLU A 127 9.97 9.19 -3.51
CA GLU A 127 9.88 8.97 -4.96
C GLU A 127 9.10 10.10 -5.64
N ARG A 128 7.97 10.52 -5.09
CA ARG A 128 7.22 11.71 -5.53
C ARG A 128 8.15 12.92 -5.61
N ASP A 129 8.87 13.19 -4.53
CA ASP A 129 9.74 14.37 -4.46
C ASP A 129 10.92 14.29 -5.44
N ALA A 130 11.45 13.09 -5.67
CA ALA A 130 12.47 12.88 -6.69
C ALA A 130 11.92 13.10 -8.11
N ALA A 131 10.74 12.57 -8.42
CA ALA A 131 10.09 12.76 -9.72
C ALA A 131 9.84 14.25 -10.02
N ILE A 132 9.40 15.01 -9.01
CA ILE A 132 9.21 16.46 -9.14
C ILE A 132 10.55 17.18 -9.39
N ARG A 133 11.54 16.93 -8.54
CA ARG A 133 12.81 17.68 -8.60
C ARG A 133 13.69 17.32 -9.80
N THR A 134 13.60 16.09 -10.30
CA THR A 134 14.61 15.54 -11.22
C THR A 134 14.04 15.09 -12.56
N LEU A 135 12.75 14.78 -12.63
CA LEU A 135 12.12 14.20 -13.83
C LEU A 135 11.05 15.12 -14.45
N GLY A 136 10.79 16.28 -13.86
CA GLY A 136 9.88 17.29 -14.42
C GLY A 136 8.39 17.01 -14.21
N TYR A 137 8.04 16.08 -13.31
CA TYR A 137 6.65 15.84 -12.94
C TYR A 137 6.09 16.96 -12.07
N ILE A 138 4.80 17.24 -12.20
CA ILE A 138 4.04 18.14 -11.34
C ILE A 138 3.13 17.31 -10.46
N SER A 139 3.09 17.61 -9.17
CA SER A 139 2.16 16.95 -8.24
C SER A 139 0.72 17.39 -8.54
N GLU A 140 -0.16 16.43 -8.75
CA GLU A 140 -1.60 16.64 -8.85
C GLU A 140 -2.34 16.34 -7.53
N GLY A 141 -1.60 15.88 -6.52
CA GLY A 141 -2.10 15.68 -5.16
C GLY A 141 -2.21 14.21 -4.78
N ILE A 142 -3.14 13.92 -3.88
CA ILE A 142 -3.39 12.58 -3.36
C ILE A 142 -4.62 12.03 -4.08
N VAL A 143 -4.48 10.96 -4.86
CA VAL A 143 -5.62 10.32 -5.55
C VAL A 143 -6.46 9.48 -4.59
N GLY A 144 -5.84 9.02 -3.50
CA GLY A 144 -6.45 8.28 -2.41
C GLY A 144 -5.39 7.81 -1.42
N TYR A 145 -5.80 6.98 -0.47
CA TYR A 145 -4.92 6.36 0.52
C TYR A 145 -4.95 4.84 0.34
N VAL A 146 -3.78 4.23 0.46
CA VAL A 146 -3.53 2.80 0.20
C VAL A 146 -2.90 2.16 1.42
N TYR A 147 -3.03 0.86 1.61
CA TYR A 147 -2.36 0.21 2.73
C TYR A 147 -0.83 0.37 2.62
N ALA A 148 -0.18 0.62 3.76
CA ALA A 148 1.28 0.78 3.81
C ALA A 148 2.01 -0.51 3.42
N ASP A 149 1.42 -1.65 3.74
CA ASP A 149 1.94 -2.99 3.47
C ASP A 149 0.80 -4.02 3.30
N ALA A 150 1.17 -5.29 3.12
CA ALA A 150 0.22 -6.40 2.96
C ALA A 150 -0.50 -6.82 4.27
N GLY A 151 -0.07 -6.33 5.44
CA GLY A 151 -0.56 -6.74 6.75
C GLY A 151 -2.05 -6.45 6.98
N CYS A 152 -2.60 -5.50 6.23
CA CYS A 152 -4.02 -5.17 6.23
C CYS A 152 -4.86 -5.89 5.16
N GLY A 153 -4.31 -6.96 4.57
CA GLY A 153 -4.98 -7.75 3.53
C GLY A 153 -5.08 -7.02 2.18
N GLY A 154 -4.24 -6.02 1.95
CA GLY A 154 -4.10 -5.36 0.66
C GLY A 154 -3.38 -6.25 -0.35
N TRP A 155 -3.81 -6.19 -1.60
CA TRP A 155 -3.21 -6.87 -2.73
C TRP A 155 -2.16 -5.97 -3.38
N ALA A 156 -1.06 -6.56 -3.83
CA ALA A 156 0.01 -5.81 -4.48
C ALA A 156 -0.49 -5.18 -5.79
N LEU A 157 -0.40 -3.86 -5.87
CA LEU A 157 -0.56 -3.10 -7.11
C LEU A 157 0.80 -3.00 -7.80
N TYR A 158 0.96 -3.76 -8.88
CA TYR A 158 2.19 -3.82 -9.65
C TYR A 158 2.31 -2.61 -10.56
N ARG A 159 3.50 -1.99 -10.63
CA ARG A 159 3.82 -0.90 -11.55
C ARG A 159 4.71 -1.39 -12.68
N LEU A 160 4.39 -0.97 -13.89
CA LEU A 160 5.16 -1.24 -15.11
C LEU A 160 5.38 0.06 -15.87
N LEU A 161 6.62 0.28 -16.32
CA LEU A 161 7.02 1.45 -17.10
C LEU A 161 7.28 1.07 -18.55
N ARG A 162 6.62 1.73 -19.49
CA ARG A 162 7.09 1.83 -20.87
C ARG A 162 8.10 2.97 -20.93
N PRO A 163 9.38 2.70 -21.21
CA PRO A 163 10.37 3.77 -21.32
C PRO A 163 10.21 4.56 -22.62
N ALA A 164 10.86 5.73 -22.68
CA ALA A 164 10.98 6.59 -23.86
C ALA A 164 11.21 5.82 -25.18
N PRO A 165 10.73 6.32 -26.33
CA PRO A 165 10.31 7.71 -26.58
C PRO A 165 8.89 8.08 -26.16
N VAL A 166 8.04 7.10 -25.85
CA VAL A 166 6.66 7.31 -25.37
C VAL A 166 6.57 6.68 -23.99
N SER A 167 6.37 7.51 -22.97
CA SER A 167 6.36 7.07 -21.57
C SER A 167 4.94 6.70 -21.15
N ASP A 168 4.80 5.61 -20.38
CA ASP A 168 3.53 5.24 -19.76
C ASP A 168 3.79 4.39 -18.52
N HIS A 169 3.06 4.67 -17.45
CA HIS A 169 3.00 3.80 -16.28
C HIS A 169 1.65 3.05 -16.19
N LEU A 170 1.73 1.73 -16.24
CA LEU A 170 0.59 0.85 -16.00
C LEU A 170 0.62 0.28 -14.57
N TYR A 171 -0.54 0.29 -13.92
CA TYR A 171 -0.76 -0.24 -12.58
C TYR A 171 -1.83 -1.32 -12.60
N THR A 172 -1.51 -2.50 -12.07
CA THR A 172 -2.42 -3.64 -12.12
C THR A 172 -2.31 -4.57 -10.93
N LEU A 173 -3.43 -5.18 -10.55
CA LEU A 173 -3.49 -6.30 -9.61
C LEU A 173 -3.29 -7.66 -10.31
N SER A 174 -3.33 -7.70 -11.64
CA SER A 174 -3.31 -8.93 -12.44
C SER A 174 -1.88 -9.31 -12.84
N THR A 175 -1.38 -10.43 -12.33
CA THR A 175 -0.09 -10.98 -12.75
C THR A 175 -0.10 -11.48 -14.21
N VAL A 176 -1.28 -11.79 -14.76
CA VAL A 176 -1.44 -12.12 -16.18
C VAL A 176 -1.24 -10.86 -17.04
N GLU A 177 -1.78 -9.71 -16.61
CA GLU A 177 -1.55 -8.43 -17.30
C GLU A 177 -0.09 -8.00 -17.19
N VAL A 178 0.54 -8.18 -16.02
CA VAL A 178 2.00 -7.98 -15.86
C VAL A 178 2.77 -8.76 -16.92
N ALA A 179 2.53 -10.07 -17.07
CA ALA A 179 3.24 -10.88 -18.05
C ALA A 179 3.00 -10.43 -19.50
N ALA A 180 1.76 -10.09 -19.84
CA ALA A 180 1.39 -9.62 -21.17
C ALA A 180 2.04 -8.26 -21.51
N VAL A 181 2.02 -7.33 -20.55
CA VAL A 181 2.54 -5.97 -20.72
C VAL A 181 4.08 -5.96 -20.73
N GLN A 182 4.72 -6.85 -19.97
CA GLN A 182 6.17 -7.11 -20.10
C GLN A 182 6.53 -7.69 -21.47
N ALA A 183 5.75 -8.64 -21.99
CA ALA A 183 5.96 -9.15 -23.35
C ALA A 183 5.77 -8.07 -24.43
N ALA A 184 4.95 -7.05 -24.14
CA ALA A 184 4.77 -5.86 -24.96
C ALA A 184 5.85 -4.77 -24.75
N GLY A 185 6.90 -5.05 -23.96
CA GLY A 185 8.09 -4.21 -23.83
C GLY A 185 8.13 -3.29 -22.61
N TYR A 186 7.14 -3.33 -21.72
CA TYR A 186 7.21 -2.59 -20.46
C TYR A 186 8.19 -3.27 -19.49
N LYS A 187 8.80 -2.45 -18.63
CA LYS A 187 9.67 -2.89 -17.55
C LYS A 187 8.86 -2.98 -16.26
N TYR A 188 8.91 -4.12 -15.59
CA TYR A 188 8.35 -4.26 -14.26
C TYR A 188 9.18 -3.45 -13.25
N GLU A 189 8.52 -2.59 -12.48
CA GLU A 189 9.17 -1.70 -11.50
C GLU A 189 8.88 -2.07 -10.04
N GLY A 190 8.10 -3.13 -9.81
CA GLY A 190 7.80 -3.63 -8.47
C GLY A 190 6.36 -3.33 -8.02
N VAL A 191 6.17 -3.32 -6.70
CA VAL A 191 4.90 -3.04 -6.05
C VAL A 191 4.85 -1.55 -5.70
N ALA A 192 3.89 -0.82 -6.27
CA ALA A 192 3.72 0.60 -6.01
C ALA A 192 2.87 0.89 -4.75
N ALA A 193 1.95 -0.01 -4.41
CA ALA A 193 1.01 0.13 -3.31
C ALA A 193 0.34 -1.21 -2.96
N TYR A 194 -0.38 -1.25 -1.84
CA TYR A 194 -1.28 -2.34 -1.48
C TYR A 194 -2.73 -1.84 -1.44
N ILE A 195 -3.58 -2.37 -2.32
CA ILE A 195 -4.97 -1.90 -2.47
C ILE A 195 -5.97 -3.05 -2.36
N ARG A 196 -7.25 -2.74 -2.22
CA ARG A 196 -8.32 -3.75 -2.22
C ARG A 196 -8.64 -4.13 -3.68
N PRO A 197 -8.95 -5.40 -3.98
CA PRO A 197 -9.48 -5.77 -5.29
C PRO A 197 -10.88 -5.15 -5.52
N ALA A 198 -11.25 -5.01 -6.79
CA ALA A 198 -12.54 -4.48 -7.23
C ALA A 198 -13.72 -5.37 -6.80
#